data_AF-A0A7V7ZAE1-F1
#
_entry.id   AF-A0A7V7ZAE1-F1
#
_cell.length_a   1.000
_cell.length_b   1.000
_cell.length_c   1.000
_cell.angle_alpha   90.00
_cell.angle_beta   90.00
_cell.angle_gamma   90.00
#
_symmetry.space_group_name_H-M   'P 1'
#
loop_
_entity.id
_entity.type
_entity.pdbx_description
1 polymer ?
#
loop_
_entity_poly.entity_id
_entity_poly.type
_entity_poly.pdbx_seq_one_letter_code
_entity_poly.pdbx_strand_id
1 'polypeptide(L)'
;MNWLVIGQVANVEGGSDILLGRSGQGAKIDWRNGDVRLVNPKLAEVFEDFLAVERWLVRNDMLPLQEAEPRPAAPAPAPESVAESVAPPVATMDDVPPAGIETLLTFQQRVDACLQQGEGGQELLETKQAFEAGSDSYLAASNELAGAALEMGVAPGMVAMFHISAFAAMAEQKDEDSLARAAASLQAAATRMRADAQSVPTVAA
;
A
#
# COMPACT_ATOMS: atom_id res chain seq x y z
N MET A 1 12.57 24.58 -10.76
CA MET A 1 12.00 23.63 -9.77
C MET A 1 11.17 22.64 -10.56
N ASN A 2 11.47 21.34 -10.47
CA ASN A 2 11.08 20.35 -11.48
C ASN A 2 10.00 19.41 -10.91
N TRP A 3 8.83 19.38 -11.54
CA TRP A 3 7.83 18.33 -11.32
C TRP A 3 8.29 17.07 -12.06
N LEU A 4 8.23 15.91 -11.41
CA LEU A 4 8.64 14.63 -11.98
C LEU A 4 7.41 13.78 -12.25
N VAL A 5 7.38 13.10 -13.40
CA VAL A 5 6.35 12.10 -13.68
C VAL A 5 6.57 10.92 -12.75
N ILE A 6 5.63 10.73 -11.83
CA ILE A 6 5.67 9.65 -10.83
C ILE A 6 4.76 8.48 -11.21
N GLY A 7 3.91 8.64 -12.23
CA GLY A 7 3.10 7.55 -12.73
C GLY A 7 2.00 7.98 -13.69
N GLN A 8 1.15 7.02 -14.03
CA GLN A 8 -0.06 7.24 -14.80
C GLN A 8 -1.23 6.53 -14.12
N VAL A 9 -2.39 7.15 -14.10
CA VAL A 9 -3.62 6.61 -13.51
C VAL A 9 -4.65 6.44 -14.60
N ALA A 10 -5.14 5.20 -14.76
CA ALA A 10 -6.27 4.93 -15.63
C ALA A 10 -7.49 5.70 -15.13
N ASN A 11 -8.04 6.55 -15.99
CA ASN A 11 -9.23 7.30 -15.73
C ASN A 11 -10.49 6.49 -16.11
N VAL A 12 -11.63 6.88 -15.56
CA VAL A 12 -12.93 6.23 -15.79
C VAL A 12 -13.40 6.28 -17.24
N GLU A 13 -12.78 7.13 -18.07
CA GLU A 13 -13.06 7.23 -19.51
C GLU A 13 -12.10 6.38 -20.38
N GLY A 14 -11.20 5.60 -19.77
CA GLY A 14 -10.36 4.63 -20.45
C GLY A 14 -9.02 5.15 -20.98
N GLY A 15 -8.58 6.36 -20.59
CA GLY A 15 -7.23 6.85 -20.84
C GLY A 15 -6.41 7.04 -19.57
N SER A 16 -5.18 7.53 -19.70
CA SER A 16 -4.18 7.52 -18.62
C SER A 16 -3.78 8.93 -18.20
N ASP A 17 -4.33 9.41 -17.09
CA ASP A 17 -3.93 10.67 -16.47
C ASP A 17 -2.47 10.60 -15.99
N ILE A 18 -1.71 11.67 -16.15
CA ILE A 18 -0.31 11.72 -15.72
C ILE A 18 -0.25 12.20 -14.28
N LEU A 19 0.37 11.41 -13.40
CA LEU A 19 0.69 11.83 -12.04
C LEU A 19 2.08 12.46 -12.00
N LEU A 20 2.15 13.62 -11.35
CA LEU A 20 3.37 14.36 -11.12
C LEU A 20 3.61 14.51 -9.61
N GLY A 21 4.84 14.30 -9.20
CA GLY A 21 5.29 14.39 -7.83
C GLY A 21 6.37 15.43 -7.65
N ARG A 22 6.31 16.14 -6.52
CA ARG A 22 7.36 17.05 -6.08
C ARG A 22 7.37 17.16 -4.56
N SER A 23 8.45 16.75 -3.91
CA SER A 23 8.68 17.03 -2.48
C SER A 23 7.48 16.70 -1.56
N GLY A 24 6.77 15.59 -1.84
CA GLY A 24 5.58 15.16 -1.10
C GLY A 24 4.24 15.70 -1.65
N GLN A 25 4.28 16.64 -2.59
CA GLN A 25 3.10 17.15 -3.30
C GLN A 25 2.79 16.31 -4.53
N GLY A 26 1.51 16.13 -4.81
CA GLY A 26 1.03 15.34 -5.93
C GLY A 26 0.08 16.18 -6.79
N ALA A 27 0.33 16.21 -8.09
CA ALA A 27 -0.58 16.78 -9.07
C ALA A 27 -0.97 15.70 -10.09
N LYS A 28 -2.18 15.81 -10.63
CA LYS A 28 -2.68 14.96 -11.70
C LYS A 28 -3.00 15.82 -12.89
N ILE A 29 -2.53 15.41 -14.06
CA ILE A 29 -2.89 16.00 -15.35
C ILE A 29 -3.88 15.06 -16.01
N ASP A 30 -5.06 15.58 -16.31
CA ASP A 30 -6.00 14.87 -17.16
C ASP A 30 -5.46 14.76 -18.59
N TRP A 31 -5.40 13.53 -19.13
CA TRP A 31 -4.77 13.28 -20.42
C TRP A 31 -5.53 13.88 -21.61
N ARG A 32 -6.82 14.18 -21.45
CA ARG A 32 -7.71 14.59 -22.53
C ARG A 32 -7.68 16.09 -22.76
N ASN A 33 -7.68 16.87 -21.69
CA ASN A 33 -7.75 18.33 -21.75
C ASN A 33 -6.51 19.03 -21.15
N GLY A 34 -5.63 18.30 -20.47
CA GLY A 34 -4.43 18.85 -19.85
C GLY A 34 -4.68 19.56 -18.52
N ASP A 35 -5.89 19.44 -17.96
CA ASP A 35 -6.27 20.07 -16.71
C ASP A 35 -5.42 19.56 -15.54
N VAL A 36 -4.91 20.48 -14.73
CA VAL A 36 -4.04 20.14 -13.60
C VAL A 36 -4.82 20.21 -12.30
N ARG A 37 -4.78 19.14 -11.49
CA ARG A 37 -5.43 19.08 -10.18
C ARG A 37 -4.44 18.66 -9.11
N LEU A 38 -4.43 19.34 -7.97
CA LEU A 38 -3.64 18.91 -6.83
C LEU A 38 -4.33 17.73 -6.15
N VAL A 39 -3.61 16.61 -6.09
CA VAL A 39 -3.99 15.38 -5.39
C VAL A 39 -3.48 15.41 -3.96
N ASN A 40 -2.33 16.05 -3.73
CA ASN A 40 -1.81 16.31 -2.39
C ASN A 40 -1.19 17.71 -2.31
N PRO A 41 -1.81 18.67 -1.58
CA PRO A 41 -3.09 18.55 -0.89
C PRO A 41 -4.27 18.42 -1.87
N LYS A 42 -5.26 17.58 -1.55
CA LYS A 42 -6.41 17.33 -2.45
C LYS A 42 -7.30 18.57 -2.55
N LEU A 43 -7.33 19.20 -3.72
CA LEU A 43 -8.20 20.35 -4.02
C LEU A 43 -9.24 19.99 -5.07
N ALA A 44 -10.46 20.50 -4.90
CA ALA A 44 -11.53 20.35 -5.88
C ALA A 44 -11.34 21.28 -7.09
N GLU A 45 -10.53 22.33 -6.93
CA GLU A 45 -10.25 23.32 -7.97
C GLU A 45 -9.29 22.77 -9.02
N VAL A 46 -9.56 23.12 -10.27
CA VAL A 46 -8.70 22.83 -11.42
C VAL A 46 -7.82 24.05 -11.66
N PHE A 47 -6.52 23.81 -11.82
CA PHE A 47 -5.57 24.82 -12.20
C PHE A 47 -5.41 24.84 -13.73
N GLU A 48 -5.38 26.04 -14.28
CA GLU A 48 -5.19 26.28 -15.72
C GLU A 48 -3.83 25.78 -16.22
N ASP A 49 -2.79 25.92 -15.40
CA ASP A 49 -1.44 25.45 -15.71
C ASP A 49 -0.61 25.17 -14.44
N PHE A 50 0.59 24.59 -14.64
CA PHE A 50 1.55 24.35 -13.55
C PHE A 50 2.03 25.61 -12.85
N LEU A 51 2.03 26.75 -13.55
CA LEU A 51 2.49 28.01 -12.97
C LEU A 51 1.47 28.54 -11.95
N ALA A 52 0.17 28.30 -12.18
CA ALA A 52 -0.91 28.58 -11.25
C ALA A 52 -0.83 27.69 -10.01
N VAL A 53 -0.50 26.39 -10.18
CA VAL A 53 -0.23 25.47 -9.07
C VAL A 53 0.93 25.99 -8.22
N GLU A 54 2.04 26.38 -8.83
CA GLU A 54 3.22 26.90 -8.13
C GLU A 54 2.91 28.20 -7.38
N ARG A 55 2.22 29.15 -8.02
CA ARG A 55 1.80 30.40 -7.38
C ARG A 55 0.91 30.15 -6.17
N TRP A 56 0.02 29.16 -6.27
CA TRP A 56 -0.84 28.77 -5.16
C TRP A 56 -0.04 28.15 -4.01
N LEU A 57 0.88 27.22 -4.30
CA LEU A 57 1.72 26.57 -3.28
C LEU A 57 2.62 27.56 -2.54
N VAL A 58 3.22 28.52 -3.26
CA VAL A 58 4.04 29.59 -2.67
C VAL A 58 3.20 30.54 -1.81
N ARG A 59 1.99 30.89 -2.28
CA ARG A 59 1.10 31.81 -1.55
C ARG A 59 0.53 31.22 -0.27
N ASN A 60 0.40 29.89 -0.21
CA ASN A 60 -0.12 29.18 0.95
C ASN A 60 0.98 28.66 1.89
N ASP A 61 2.25 29.02 1.65
CA ASP A 61 3.42 28.70 2.49
C ASP A 61 3.50 27.22 2.93
N MET A 62 3.11 26.31 2.02
CA MET A 62 3.10 24.87 2.27
C MET A 62 4.44 24.24 1.84
N LEU A 63 5.46 24.35 2.69
CA LEU A 63 6.68 23.52 2.70
C LEU A 63 6.93 22.94 4.10
N PRO A 64 7.52 21.75 4.17
CA PRO A 64 6.82 20.46 4.18
C PRO A 64 6.27 20.15 5.59
N LEU A 65 4.97 19.91 5.75
CA LEU A 65 4.50 19.24 6.96
C LEU A 65 3.24 18.40 6.70
N GLN A 66 3.36 17.18 7.23
CA GLN A 66 2.32 16.27 7.70
C GLN A 66 1.69 15.33 6.67
N GLU A 67 2.20 14.08 6.70
CA GLU A 67 1.41 12.87 6.49
C GLU A 67 0.00 13.07 7.08
N ALA A 68 -1.00 13.21 6.21
CA ALA A 68 -2.39 13.35 6.60
C ALA A 68 -3.17 12.11 6.16
N GLU A 69 -3.77 11.46 7.17
CA GLU A 69 -4.68 10.33 7.17
C GLU A 69 -5.63 10.20 5.95
N PRO A 70 -6.00 8.98 5.53
CA PRO A 70 -7.23 8.76 4.79
C PRO A 70 -8.36 8.32 5.75
N ARG A 71 -9.43 9.13 5.82
CA ARG A 71 -10.75 8.70 6.33
C ARG A 71 -11.86 9.49 5.59
N PRO A 72 -13.14 9.03 5.53
CA PRO A 72 -13.66 7.86 4.81
C PRO A 72 -14.84 8.15 3.83
N ALA A 73 -15.05 7.20 2.90
CA ALA A 73 -16.27 6.59 2.29
C ALA A 73 -17.50 7.37 1.74
N ALA A 74 -17.97 6.97 0.54
CA ALA A 74 -19.32 6.40 0.22
C ALA A 74 -19.62 6.40 -1.31
N PRO A 75 -20.65 5.73 -1.85
CA PRO A 75 -21.14 4.35 -1.67
C PRO A 75 -21.14 3.54 -3.00
N ALA A 76 -21.42 2.23 -2.93
CA ALA A 76 -21.56 1.33 -4.08
C ALA A 76 -22.83 1.60 -4.93
N PRO A 77 -22.87 1.11 -6.18
CA PRO A 77 -24.04 0.40 -6.67
C PRO A 77 -23.73 -1.07 -6.99
N ALA A 78 -24.70 -1.93 -6.67
CA ALA A 78 -24.73 -3.37 -6.87
C ALA A 78 -25.38 -3.72 -8.25
N PRO A 79 -25.48 -5.01 -8.66
CA PRO A 79 -25.17 -5.48 -10.01
C PRO A 79 -26.38 -5.87 -10.89
N GLU A 80 -26.19 -5.89 -12.22
CA GLU A 80 -27.06 -6.54 -13.23
C GLU A 80 -26.14 -7.35 -14.17
N SER A 81 -25.99 -8.67 -14.02
CA SER A 81 -26.83 -9.79 -14.48
C SER A 81 -26.68 -10.18 -15.96
N VAL A 82 -26.36 -11.48 -16.12
CA VAL A 82 -26.56 -12.46 -17.21
C VAL A 82 -25.86 -12.35 -18.58
N ALA A 83 -25.01 -13.36 -18.82
CA ALA A 83 -25.15 -14.43 -19.83
C ALA A 83 -23.83 -14.65 -20.60
N GLU A 84 -23.38 -15.83 -21.01
CA GLU A 84 -23.66 -17.26 -20.79
C GLU A 84 -22.63 -17.99 -21.69
N SER A 85 -22.29 -19.24 -21.35
CA SER A 85 -21.63 -20.27 -22.19
C SER A 85 -20.12 -20.12 -22.44
N VAL A 86 -19.23 -21.09 -22.13
CA VAL A 86 -19.35 -22.56 -22.08
C VAL A 86 -18.35 -23.14 -21.05
N ALA A 87 -18.80 -24.12 -20.27
CA ALA A 87 -18.00 -25.11 -19.53
C ALA A 87 -18.49 -26.53 -19.92
N PRO A 88 -17.95 -27.69 -19.48
CA PRO A 88 -16.79 -27.99 -18.60
C PRO A 88 -15.95 -29.23 -19.12
N PRO A 89 -15.08 -29.92 -18.33
CA PRO A 89 -15.53 -30.78 -17.23
C PRO A 89 -14.81 -30.56 -15.88
N VAL A 90 -15.67 -30.47 -14.87
CA VAL A 90 -15.53 -30.71 -13.43
C VAL A 90 -14.42 -31.68 -12.97
N ALA A 91 -13.65 -31.21 -11.99
CA ALA A 91 -13.15 -32.02 -10.88
C ALA A 91 -13.42 -31.25 -9.56
N THR A 92 -14.43 -31.74 -8.84
CA THR A 92 -14.68 -31.64 -7.39
C THR A 92 -14.72 -30.26 -6.71
N MET A 93 -15.95 -29.85 -6.42
CA MET A 93 -16.34 -29.05 -5.25
C MET A 93 -15.73 -29.64 -3.97
N ASP A 94 -14.85 -28.89 -3.30
CA ASP A 94 -14.88 -28.55 -1.87
C ASP A 94 -13.59 -27.75 -1.54
N ASP A 95 -13.59 -26.42 -1.74
CA ASP A 95 -12.78 -25.47 -0.97
C ASP A 95 -13.25 -24.03 -1.28
N VAL A 96 -14.51 -23.76 -0.95
CA VAL A 96 -14.90 -22.38 -0.64
C VAL A 96 -14.57 -22.24 0.84
N PRO A 97 -13.49 -21.53 1.25
CA PRO A 97 -13.32 -21.24 2.66
C PRO A 97 -14.59 -20.49 3.12
N PRO A 98 -15.25 -20.97 4.18
CA PRO A 98 -16.48 -20.37 4.65
C PRO A 98 -16.22 -18.90 4.96
N ALA A 99 -17.24 -18.06 4.77
CA ALA A 99 -17.20 -16.69 5.23
C ALA A 99 -16.76 -16.66 6.71
N GLY A 100 -15.66 -15.96 7.00
CA GLY A 100 -15.42 -15.41 8.33
C GLY A 100 -14.01 -15.53 8.91
N ILE A 101 -13.07 -16.28 8.32
CA ILE A 101 -11.70 -16.34 8.84
C ILE A 101 -10.72 -16.27 7.66
N GLU A 102 -10.17 -15.08 7.42
CA GLU A 102 -9.03 -14.94 6.51
C GLU A 102 -7.87 -15.81 7.03
N THR A 103 -7.32 -16.67 6.17
CA THR A 103 -6.20 -17.54 6.56
C THR A 103 -4.89 -16.77 6.46
N LEU A 104 -3.91 -17.14 7.28
CA LEU A 104 -2.57 -16.53 7.24
C LEU A 104 -1.95 -16.60 5.83
N LEU A 105 -2.13 -17.72 5.12
CA LEU A 105 -1.62 -17.91 3.76
C LEU A 105 -2.26 -16.92 2.78
N THR A 106 -3.58 -16.76 2.83
CA THR A 106 -4.32 -15.81 1.97
C THR A 106 -3.94 -14.36 2.29
N PHE A 107 -3.75 -14.04 3.58
CA PHE A 107 -3.29 -12.73 4.00
C PHE A 107 -1.88 -12.44 3.46
N GLN A 108 -0.95 -13.40 3.56
CA GLN A 108 0.40 -13.26 3.02
C GLN A 108 0.41 -13.07 1.50
N GLN A 109 -0.44 -13.79 0.75
CA GLN A 109 -0.57 -13.57 -0.70
C GLN A 109 -1.01 -12.14 -1.03
N ARG A 110 -1.85 -11.53 -0.19
CA ARG A 110 -2.25 -10.12 -0.33
C ARG A 110 -1.11 -9.17 0.05
N VAL A 111 -0.30 -9.51 1.06
CA VAL A 111 0.93 -8.76 1.38
C VAL A 111 1.89 -8.78 0.21
N ASP A 112 2.12 -9.95 -0.40
CA ASP A 112 2.97 -10.12 -1.57
C ASP A 112 2.44 -9.32 -2.78
N ALA A 113 1.12 -9.33 -3.00
CA ALA A 113 0.49 -8.50 -4.03
C ALA A 113 0.69 -6.99 -3.75
N CYS A 114 0.64 -6.56 -2.48
CA CYS A 114 0.94 -5.18 -2.11
C CYS A 114 2.41 -4.83 -2.35
N LEU A 115 3.35 -5.75 -2.11
CA LEU A 115 4.78 -5.54 -2.42
C LEU A 115 5.00 -5.39 -3.93
N GLN A 116 4.37 -6.22 -4.74
CA GLN A 116 4.45 -6.13 -6.21
C GLN A 116 3.92 -4.82 -6.78
N GLN A 117 2.98 -4.18 -6.09
CA GLN A 117 2.40 -2.88 -6.50
C GLN A 117 3.24 -1.68 -6.05
N GLY A 118 4.22 -1.87 -5.17
CA GLY A 118 5.12 -0.82 -4.68
C GLY A 118 6.22 -0.45 -5.67
N GLU A 119 6.96 0.64 -5.39
CA GLU A 119 8.15 1.03 -6.15
C GLU A 119 9.26 -0.01 -5.94
N GLY A 120 9.75 -0.63 -7.02
CA GLY A 120 10.61 -1.83 -6.94
C GLY A 120 9.85 -3.17 -6.96
N GLY A 121 8.51 -3.13 -6.91
CA GLY A 121 7.56 -4.21 -7.20
C GLY A 121 8.08 -5.64 -7.11
N GLN A 122 8.33 -6.26 -8.27
CA GLN A 122 8.78 -7.65 -8.36
C GLN A 122 10.12 -7.89 -7.64
N GLU A 123 11.05 -6.94 -7.66
CA GLU A 123 12.33 -7.06 -6.95
C GLU A 123 12.13 -7.08 -5.42
N LEU A 124 11.14 -6.34 -4.89
CA LEU A 124 10.78 -6.38 -3.46
C LEU A 124 10.21 -7.74 -3.07
N LEU A 125 9.36 -8.31 -3.93
CA LEU A 125 8.82 -9.66 -3.70
C LEU A 125 9.92 -10.72 -3.74
N GLU A 126 10.80 -10.65 -4.75
CA GLU A 126 11.93 -11.56 -4.88
C GLU A 126 12.89 -11.43 -3.69
N THR A 127 13.13 -10.21 -3.20
CA THR A 127 13.94 -9.96 -2.00
C THR A 127 13.28 -10.59 -0.77
N LYS A 128 11.97 -10.40 -0.58
CA LYS A 128 11.23 -11.06 0.51
C LYS A 128 11.37 -12.57 0.45
N GLN A 129 11.12 -13.17 -0.71
CA GLN A 129 11.18 -14.62 -0.90
C GLN A 129 12.59 -15.17 -0.71
N ALA A 130 13.61 -14.47 -1.21
CA ALA A 130 15.01 -14.83 -1.00
C ALA A 130 15.38 -14.80 0.49
N PHE A 131 14.83 -13.85 1.25
CA PHE A 131 15.13 -13.69 2.67
C PHE A 131 14.40 -14.73 3.51
N GLU A 132 13.15 -15.03 3.16
CA GLU A 132 12.38 -16.13 3.75
C GLU A 132 13.04 -17.50 3.49
N ALA A 133 13.60 -17.71 2.29
CA ALA A 133 14.33 -18.93 1.97
C ALA A 133 15.73 -18.99 2.62
N GLY A 134 16.36 -17.84 2.84
CA GLY A 134 17.72 -17.73 3.37
C GLY A 134 17.83 -17.60 4.88
N SER A 135 16.72 -17.36 5.60
CA SER A 135 16.72 -17.11 7.04
C SER A 135 15.43 -17.58 7.70
N ASP A 136 15.53 -18.65 8.50
CA ASP A 136 14.40 -19.15 9.31
C ASP A 136 13.88 -18.11 10.31
N SER A 137 14.78 -17.28 10.86
CA SER A 137 14.40 -16.21 11.79
C SER A 137 13.62 -15.10 11.08
N TYR A 138 13.98 -14.76 9.85
CA TYR A 138 13.22 -13.81 9.04
C TYR A 138 11.86 -14.38 8.64
N LEU A 139 11.80 -15.65 8.21
CA LEU A 139 10.54 -16.32 7.90
C LEU A 139 9.60 -16.38 9.12
N ALA A 140 10.13 -16.74 10.29
CA ALA A 140 9.37 -16.73 11.53
C ALA A 140 8.85 -15.32 11.87
N ALA A 141 9.69 -14.29 11.77
CA ALA A 141 9.29 -12.91 12.04
C ALA A 141 8.26 -12.38 11.02
N SER A 142 8.38 -12.75 9.75
CA SER A 142 7.42 -12.46 8.68
C SER A 142 6.05 -13.07 8.99
N ASN A 143 6.04 -14.36 9.37
CA ASN A 143 4.82 -15.06 9.78
C ASN A 143 4.20 -14.48 11.06
N GLU A 144 5.02 -14.14 12.06
CA GLU A 144 4.55 -13.50 13.30
C GLU A 144 3.94 -12.13 13.05
N LEU A 145 4.54 -11.33 12.16
CA LEU A 145 4.02 -10.03 11.77
C LEU A 145 2.71 -10.15 11.00
N ALA A 146 2.64 -11.05 10.01
CA ALA A 146 1.42 -11.31 9.27
C ALA A 146 0.31 -11.86 10.18
N GLY A 147 0.65 -12.73 11.12
CA GLY A 147 -0.28 -13.25 12.12
C GLY A 147 -0.79 -12.16 13.07
N ALA A 148 0.10 -11.32 13.59
CA ALA A 148 -0.27 -10.17 14.40
C ALA A 148 -1.18 -9.21 13.64
N ALA A 149 -0.84 -8.92 12.38
CA ALA A 149 -1.64 -8.04 11.54
C ALA A 149 -3.03 -8.62 11.27
N LEU A 150 -3.12 -9.92 10.99
CA LEU A 150 -4.38 -10.62 10.79
C LEU A 150 -5.24 -10.64 12.06
N GLU A 151 -4.66 -10.96 13.22
CA GLU A 151 -5.31 -10.91 14.54
C GLU A 151 -5.88 -9.50 14.84
N MET A 152 -5.13 -8.48 14.43
CA MET A 152 -5.43 -7.07 14.72
C MET A 152 -6.26 -6.39 13.62
N GLY A 153 -6.58 -7.08 12.52
CA GLY A 153 -7.28 -6.49 11.37
C GLY A 153 -6.47 -5.39 10.65
N VAL A 154 -5.15 -5.41 10.77
CA VAL A 154 -4.24 -4.48 10.08
C VAL A 154 -4.19 -4.85 8.60
N ALA A 155 -4.26 -3.85 7.73
CA ALA A 155 -4.28 -4.06 6.28
C ALA A 155 -2.96 -4.70 5.77
N PRO A 156 -3.01 -5.62 4.78
CA PRO A 156 -1.82 -6.22 4.17
C PRO A 156 -0.79 -5.20 3.65
N GLY A 157 -1.26 -4.05 3.16
CA GLY A 157 -0.39 -2.96 2.71
C GLY A 157 0.51 -2.39 3.82
N MET A 158 0.04 -2.36 5.07
CA MET A 158 0.88 -1.93 6.20
C MET A 158 1.98 -2.95 6.48
N VAL A 159 1.68 -4.25 6.37
CA VAL A 159 2.68 -5.32 6.51
C VAL A 159 3.73 -5.24 5.39
N ALA A 160 3.29 -4.99 4.16
CA ALA A 160 4.20 -4.73 3.04
C ALA A 160 5.13 -3.54 3.33
N MET A 161 4.62 -2.45 3.92
CA MET A 161 5.45 -1.29 4.31
C MET A 161 6.51 -1.63 5.36
N PHE A 162 6.23 -2.53 6.31
CA PHE A 162 7.26 -3.00 7.25
C PHE A 162 8.38 -3.78 6.55
N HIS A 163 8.05 -4.62 5.57
CA HIS A 163 9.05 -5.29 4.74
C HIS A 163 9.88 -4.30 3.92
N ILE A 164 9.25 -3.35 3.24
CA ILE A 164 9.93 -2.30 2.47
C ILE A 164 10.88 -1.50 3.36
N SER A 165 10.42 -1.11 4.56
CA SER A 165 11.24 -0.37 5.52
C SER A 165 12.44 -1.18 6.00
N ALA A 166 12.24 -2.49 6.24
CA ALA A 166 13.34 -3.39 6.57
C ALA A 166 14.35 -3.47 5.42
N PHE A 167 13.89 -3.64 4.18
CA PHE A 167 14.75 -3.67 2.99
C PHE A 167 15.54 -2.38 2.80
N ALA A 168 14.89 -1.22 2.94
CA ALA A 168 15.55 0.07 2.84
C ALA A 168 16.66 0.24 3.89
N ALA A 169 16.40 -0.13 5.15
CA ALA A 169 17.39 -0.05 6.22
C ALA A 169 18.62 -0.95 5.98
N MET A 170 18.46 -2.05 5.23
CA MET A 170 19.57 -2.92 4.83
C MET A 170 20.33 -2.41 3.60
N ALA A 171 19.65 -1.76 2.67
CA ALA A 171 20.31 -1.18 1.48
C ALA A 171 21.32 -0.09 1.87
N GLU A 172 21.08 0.62 2.97
CA GLU A 172 22.00 1.63 3.50
C GLU A 172 23.20 1.05 4.27
N GLN A 173 23.14 -0.22 4.69
CA GLN A 173 24.13 -0.86 5.57
C GLN A 173 24.42 -2.30 5.15
N LYS A 174 25.50 -2.49 4.39
CA LYS A 174 25.88 -3.79 3.81
C LYS A 174 26.71 -4.63 4.81
N ASP A 175 26.08 -5.01 5.92
CA ASP A 175 26.70 -5.83 6.98
C ASP A 175 26.18 -7.28 7.01
N GLU A 176 26.98 -8.18 7.58
CA GLU A 176 26.69 -9.61 7.73
C GLU A 176 25.46 -9.89 8.61
N ASP A 177 25.11 -8.95 9.50
CA ASP A 177 23.94 -9.02 10.41
C ASP A 177 22.65 -8.39 9.85
N SER A 178 22.64 -7.95 8.59
CA SER A 178 21.52 -7.24 7.96
C SER A 178 20.20 -8.02 8.04
N LEU A 179 20.21 -9.32 7.72
CA LEU A 179 19.05 -10.21 7.81
C LEU A 179 18.51 -10.37 9.23
N ALA A 180 19.40 -10.54 10.21
CA ALA A 180 19.00 -10.66 11.62
C ALA A 180 18.36 -9.37 12.14
N ARG A 181 18.87 -8.21 11.70
CA ARG A 181 18.30 -6.90 12.03
C ARG A 181 16.93 -6.68 11.40
N ALA A 182 16.75 -7.10 10.14
CA ALA A 182 15.44 -7.07 9.49
C ALA A 182 14.43 -7.97 10.20
N ALA A 183 14.80 -9.20 10.55
CA ALA A 183 13.96 -10.10 11.33
C ALA A 183 13.56 -9.47 12.68
N ALA A 184 14.52 -8.90 13.42
CA ALA A 184 14.26 -8.21 14.68
C ALA A 184 13.33 -6.99 14.50
N SER A 185 13.46 -6.25 13.40
CA SER A 185 12.59 -5.12 13.07
C SER A 185 11.14 -5.57 12.82
N LEU A 186 10.93 -6.64 12.05
CA LEU A 186 9.59 -7.19 11.81
C LEU A 186 8.97 -7.73 13.11
N GLN A 187 9.76 -8.41 13.94
CA GLN A 187 9.30 -8.92 15.23
C GLN A 187 8.94 -7.78 16.21
N ALA A 188 9.71 -6.71 16.22
CA ALA A 188 9.41 -5.51 17.01
C ALA A 188 8.10 -4.85 16.54
N ALA A 189 7.86 -4.80 15.22
CA ALA A 189 6.60 -4.31 14.67
C ALA A 189 5.41 -5.19 15.10
N ALA A 190 5.54 -6.51 15.02
CA ALA A 190 4.50 -7.46 15.47
C ALA A 190 4.18 -7.29 16.96
N THR A 191 5.21 -7.11 17.78
CA THR A 191 5.06 -6.88 19.24
C THR A 191 4.36 -5.57 19.52
N ARG A 192 4.72 -4.48 18.82
CA ARG A 192 4.07 -3.17 18.96
C ARG A 192 2.61 -3.21 18.57
N MET A 193 2.27 -3.84 17.44
CA MET A 193 0.87 -4.01 17.01
C MET A 193 0.00 -4.66 18.09
N ARG A 194 0.51 -5.71 18.75
CA ARG A 194 -0.20 -6.38 19.84
C ARG A 194 -0.23 -5.56 21.13
N ALA A 195 0.79 -4.74 21.39
CA ALA A 195 0.83 -3.87 22.56
C ALA A 195 -0.15 -2.69 22.44
N ASP A 196 -0.26 -2.08 21.25
CA ASP A 196 -1.23 -1.01 20.97
C ASP A 196 -2.68 -1.50 21.11
N ALA A 197 -2.94 -2.77 20.76
CA ALA A 197 -4.22 -3.43 20.97
C ALA A 197 -4.68 -3.45 22.44
N GLN A 198 -3.73 -3.70 23.34
CA GLN A 198 -3.98 -3.81 24.78
C GLN A 198 -4.08 -2.45 25.46
N SER A 199 -3.67 -1.38 24.76
CA SER A 199 -3.56 -0.02 25.29
C SER A 199 -4.80 0.83 25.00
N VAL A 200 -5.78 0.35 24.23
CA VAL A 200 -7.06 1.04 24.02
C VAL A 200 -7.89 0.94 25.30
N PRO A 201 -8.07 2.02 26.08
CA PRO A 201 -8.94 1.96 27.24
C PRO A 201 -10.38 1.79 26.76
N THR A 202 -11.01 0.69 27.16
CA THR A 202 -12.47 0.55 27.17
C THR A 202 -13.04 1.75 27.93
N VAL A 203 -13.51 2.76 27.20
CA VAL A 203 -14.37 3.81 27.77
C VAL A 203 -15.70 3.13 28.05
N ALA A 204 -15.80 2.55 29.24
CA ALA A 204 -17.04 2.13 29.84
C ALA A 204 -17.70 3.36 30.48
N ALA A 205 -18.81 3.80 29.88
CA ALA A 205 -20.03 4.31 30.52
C ALA A 205 -20.80 5.20 29.54
#